data_AF-A0A8J2N8V6-F1
#
_entry.id   AF-A0A8J2N8V6-F1
#
_cell.length_a   1.000
_cell.length_b   1.000
_cell.length_c   1.000
_cell.angle_alpha   90.00
_cell.angle_beta   90.00
_cell.angle_gamma   90.00
#
_symmetry.space_group_name_H-M   'P 1'
#
loop_
_entity.id
_entity.type
_entity.pdbx_description
1 polymer ?
#
loop_
_entity_poly.entity_id
_entity_poly.type
_entity_poly.pdbx_seq_one_letter_code
_entity_poly.pdbx_strand_id
1 'polypeptide(L)'
;MAQVSVFTEREKQVLQQASYNYNIIHEINIMSFAQFEYEKMSPFFQNFLKGIPEEAKASAIDEWRRVRGYAEAKCVVYMLAQDITIEKRWEERSGVIPCGPIFHEDNLIAF
;
A
#
# COMPACT_ATOMS: atom_id res chain seq x y z
N MET A 1 -8.17 -9.82 -29.69
CA MET A 1 -6.87 -9.64 -29.02
C MET A 1 -6.94 -10.41 -27.72
N ALA A 2 -5.95 -11.27 -27.42
CA ALA A 2 -5.92 -11.99 -26.15
C ALA A 2 -5.68 -10.97 -25.03
N GLN A 3 -6.58 -10.92 -24.05
CA GLN A 3 -6.38 -10.10 -22.86
C GLN A 3 -5.24 -10.72 -22.04
N VAL A 4 -4.30 -9.89 -21.61
CA VAL A 4 -3.09 -10.30 -20.87
C VAL A 4 -3.25 -9.88 -19.42
N SER A 5 -2.70 -10.67 -18.50
CA SER A 5 -2.70 -10.32 -17.09
C SER A 5 -1.89 -9.05 -16.84
N VAL A 6 -2.36 -8.19 -15.95
CA VAL A 6 -1.60 -7.00 -15.51
C VAL A 6 -0.45 -7.37 -14.58
N PHE A 7 -0.57 -8.50 -13.88
CA PHE A 7 0.42 -8.97 -12.93
C PHE A 7 1.56 -9.73 -13.59
N THR A 8 2.79 -9.45 -13.16
CA THR A 8 3.96 -10.27 -13.47
C THR A 8 3.89 -11.62 -12.75
N GLU A 9 4.66 -12.62 -13.21
CA GLU A 9 4.72 -13.95 -12.55
C GLU A 9 5.16 -13.87 -11.08
N ARG A 10 6.06 -12.93 -10.75
CA ARG A 10 6.48 -12.70 -9.37
C ARG A 10 5.33 -12.16 -8.51
N GLU A 11 4.54 -11.24 -9.03
CA GLU A 11 3.40 -10.66 -8.32
C GLU A 11 2.29 -11.68 -8.13
N LYS A 12 2.07 -12.56 -9.12
CA LYS A 12 1.15 -13.71 -8.99
C LYS A 12 1.56 -14.63 -7.84
N GLN A 13 2.86 -14.93 -7.69
CA GLN A 13 3.36 -15.74 -6.57
C GLN A 13 3.14 -15.05 -5.21
N VAL A 14 3.36 -13.73 -5.14
CA VAL A 14 3.14 -12.94 -3.92
C VAL A 14 1.66 -12.94 -3.53
N LEU A 15 0.75 -12.70 -4.49
CA LEU A 15 -0.70 -12.80 -4.30
C LEU A 15 -1.15 -14.20 -3.87
N GLN A 16 -0.55 -15.25 -4.45
CA GLN A 16 -0.87 -16.63 -4.12
C GLN A 16 -0.58 -16.96 -2.64
N GLN A 17 0.45 -16.32 -2.06
CA GLN A 17 0.82 -16.45 -0.65
C GLN A 17 0.03 -15.52 0.28
N ALA A 18 -0.97 -14.79 -0.23
CA ALA A 18 -1.70 -13.75 0.48
C ALA A 18 -0.78 -12.66 1.10
N SER A 19 0.40 -12.47 0.51
CA SER A 19 1.31 -11.40 0.87
C SER A 19 0.95 -10.16 0.05
N TYR A 20 0.93 -9.00 0.70
CA TYR A 20 0.52 -7.75 0.07
C TYR A 20 1.73 -6.86 -0.16
N ASN A 21 1.88 -6.38 -1.40
CA ASN A 21 2.84 -5.34 -1.77
C ASN A 21 2.05 -4.14 -2.30
N TYR A 22 2.49 -2.92 -1.99
CA TYR A 22 1.86 -1.69 -2.46
C TYR A 22 1.58 -1.71 -3.97
N ASN A 23 2.55 -2.12 -4.81
CA ASN A 23 2.39 -2.11 -6.27
C ASN A 23 1.23 -3.01 -6.72
N ILE A 24 1.14 -4.21 -6.13
CA ILE A 24 0.08 -5.17 -6.42
C ILE A 24 -1.29 -4.61 -6.00
N ILE A 25 -1.38 -4.03 -4.80
CA ILE A 25 -2.62 -3.42 -4.32
C ILE A 25 -3.00 -2.21 -5.17
N HIS A 26 -2.02 -1.43 -5.60
CA HIS A 26 -2.24 -0.28 -6.47
C HIS A 26 -2.78 -0.71 -7.83
N GLU A 27 -2.23 -1.76 -8.44
CA GLU A 27 -2.76 -2.32 -9.70
C GLU A 27 -4.23 -2.77 -9.55
N ILE A 28 -4.58 -3.40 -8.42
CA ILE A 28 -5.97 -3.78 -8.11
C ILE A 28 -6.88 -2.55 -7.96
N ASN A 29 -6.37 -1.45 -7.44
CA ASN A 29 -7.14 -0.21 -7.30
C ASN A 29 -7.43 0.46 -8.65
N ILE A 30 -6.51 0.38 -9.61
CA ILE A 30 -6.63 1.08 -10.90
C ILE A 30 -7.13 0.20 -12.05
N MET A 31 -7.26 -1.12 -11.86
CA MET A 31 -7.72 -2.01 -12.92
C MET A 31 -9.17 -1.75 -13.32
N SER A 32 -9.44 -1.87 -14.62
CA SER A 32 -10.78 -1.76 -15.17
C SER A 32 -11.66 -2.93 -14.76
N PHE A 33 -12.98 -2.78 -14.87
CA PHE A 33 -13.92 -3.88 -14.64
C PHE A 33 -13.64 -5.08 -15.55
N ALA A 34 -13.36 -4.85 -16.84
CA ALA A 34 -13.02 -5.92 -17.78
C ALA A 34 -11.72 -6.64 -17.40
N GLN A 35 -10.72 -5.93 -16.86
CA GLN A 35 -9.51 -6.56 -16.36
C GLN A 35 -9.80 -7.37 -15.09
N PHE A 36 -10.60 -6.83 -14.18
CA PHE A 36 -11.03 -7.55 -12.99
C PHE A 36 -11.74 -8.87 -13.32
N GLU A 37 -12.68 -8.86 -14.27
CA GLU A 37 -13.37 -10.09 -14.70
C GLU A 37 -12.41 -11.13 -15.26
N TYR A 38 -11.40 -10.69 -16.01
CA TYR A 38 -10.34 -11.56 -16.51
C TYR A 38 -9.48 -12.14 -15.38
N GLU A 39 -8.95 -11.29 -14.50
CA GLU A 39 -8.05 -11.71 -13.41
C GLU A 39 -8.75 -12.60 -12.40
N LYS A 40 -10.05 -12.37 -12.15
CA LYS A 40 -10.87 -13.18 -11.25
C LYS A 40 -10.94 -14.64 -11.66
N MET A 41 -10.81 -14.96 -12.95
CA MET A 41 -10.78 -16.36 -13.41
C MET A 41 -9.49 -17.08 -13.01
N SER A 42 -8.46 -16.34 -12.60
CA SER A 42 -7.16 -16.90 -12.24
C SER A 42 -7.10 -17.37 -10.77
N PRO A 43 -6.49 -18.54 -10.50
CA PRO A 43 -6.40 -19.07 -9.13
C PRO A 43 -5.65 -18.18 -8.13
N PHE A 44 -4.63 -17.44 -8.58
CA PHE A 44 -3.85 -16.56 -7.69
C PHE A 44 -4.70 -15.39 -7.18
N PHE A 45 -5.62 -14.88 -7.99
CA PHE A 45 -6.49 -13.75 -7.64
C PHE A 45 -7.60 -14.19 -6.69
N GLN A 46 -8.07 -15.45 -6.79
CA GLN A 46 -9.04 -16.02 -5.85
C GLN A 46 -8.52 -16.03 -4.41
N ASN A 47 -7.21 -16.23 -4.19
CA ASN A 47 -6.63 -16.16 -2.86
C ASN A 47 -6.67 -14.74 -2.28
N PHE A 48 -6.50 -13.71 -3.13
CA PHE A 48 -6.69 -12.32 -2.72
C PHE A 48 -8.14 -12.06 -2.28
N LEU A 49 -9.12 -12.53 -3.07
CA LEU A 49 -10.55 -12.31 -2.79
C LEU A 49 -11.00 -12.94 -1.46
N LYS A 50 -10.41 -14.07 -1.05
CA LYS A 50 -10.67 -14.69 0.27
C LYS A 50 -10.34 -13.77 1.46
N GLY A 51 -9.40 -12.84 1.28
CA GLY A 51 -9.02 -11.86 2.31
C GLY A 51 -10.01 -10.69 2.46
N ILE A 52 -11.04 -10.61 1.61
CA ILE A 52 -12.02 -9.53 1.59
C ILE A 52 -13.34 -10.05 2.19
N PRO A 53 -13.86 -9.43 3.27
CA PRO A 53 -15.10 -9.85 3.92
C PRO A 53 -16.24 -10.03 2.91
N GLU A 54 -16.76 -11.25 2.76
CA GLU A 54 -17.88 -11.52 1.84
C GLU A 54 -19.18 -10.93 2.40
N GLU A 55 -19.71 -9.93 1.69
CA GLU A 55 -21.12 -9.55 1.81
C GLU A 55 -21.95 -10.30 0.77
N ALA A 56 -23.26 -10.37 0.97
CA ALA A 56 -24.19 -10.99 0.03
C ALA A 56 -23.99 -10.40 -1.38
N LYS A 57 -23.50 -11.23 -2.31
CA LYS A 57 -23.12 -10.80 -3.66
C LYS A 57 -24.38 -10.42 -4.45
N ALA A 58 -24.57 -9.13 -4.73
CA ALA A 58 -25.65 -8.63 -5.57
C ALA A 58 -25.29 -8.68 -7.07
N SER A 59 -24.04 -8.35 -7.45
CA SER A 59 -23.56 -8.40 -8.84
C SER A 59 -22.01 -8.46 -8.95
N ALA A 60 -21.49 -8.80 -10.14
CA ALA A 60 -20.05 -8.77 -10.44
C ALA A 60 -19.45 -7.35 -10.35
N ILE A 61 -20.24 -6.32 -10.69
CA ILE A 61 -19.84 -4.91 -10.58
C ILE A 61 -19.70 -4.51 -9.11
N ASP A 62 -20.61 -4.96 -8.24
CA ASP A 62 -20.52 -4.66 -6.80
C ASP A 62 -19.31 -5.36 -6.18
N GLU A 63 -19.00 -6.58 -6.63
CA GLU A 63 -17.78 -7.27 -6.24
C GLU A 63 -16.52 -6.52 -6.68
N TRP A 64 -16.46 -6.01 -7.91
CA TRP A 64 -15.36 -5.18 -8.39
C TRP A 64 -15.20 -3.90 -7.57
N ARG A 65 -16.30 -3.18 -7.30
CA ARG A 65 -16.29 -1.97 -6.46
C ARG A 65 -15.77 -2.24 -5.06
N ARG A 66 -16.19 -3.36 -4.45
CA ARG A 66 -15.72 -3.79 -3.13
C ARG A 66 -14.22 -4.10 -3.14
N VAL A 67 -13.77 -4.84 -4.15
CA VAL A 67 -12.35 -5.18 -4.33
C VAL A 67 -11.50 -3.93 -4.49
N ARG A 68 -11.98 -2.99 -5.32
CA ARG A 68 -11.33 -1.69 -5.53
C ARG A 68 -11.29 -0.87 -4.23
N GLY A 69 -12.41 -0.75 -3.51
CA GLY A 69 -12.48 -0.02 -2.25
C GLY A 69 -11.58 -0.63 -1.16
N TYR A 70 -11.49 -1.95 -1.09
CA TYR A 70 -10.53 -2.63 -0.21
C TYR A 70 -9.08 -2.31 -0.59
N ALA A 71 -8.75 -2.35 -1.88
CA ALA A 71 -7.42 -2.02 -2.38
C ALA A 71 -7.06 -0.55 -2.13
N GLU A 72 -8.00 0.37 -2.33
CA GLU A 72 -7.84 1.79 -2.03
C GLU A 72 -7.53 2.01 -0.54
N ALA A 73 -8.32 1.41 0.36
CA ALA A 73 -8.09 1.52 1.80
C ALA A 73 -6.70 0.99 2.20
N LYS A 74 -6.27 -0.13 1.60
CA LYS A 74 -4.92 -0.68 1.82
C LYS A 74 -3.83 0.25 1.29
N CYS A 75 -4.01 0.86 0.12
CA CYS A 75 -3.06 1.86 -0.40
C CYS A 75 -2.90 3.03 0.58
N VAL A 76 -4.01 3.54 1.13
CA VAL A 76 -3.99 4.63 2.12
C VAL A 76 -3.22 4.22 3.37
N VAL A 77 -3.49 3.04 3.92
CA VAL A 77 -2.75 2.52 5.09
C VAL A 77 -1.24 2.40 4.81
N TYR A 78 -0.87 1.92 3.61
CA TYR A 78 0.54 1.86 3.22
C TYR A 78 1.21 3.24 3.15
N MET A 79 0.53 4.23 2.56
CA MET A 79 1.05 5.61 2.48
C MET A 79 1.21 6.21 3.88
N LEU A 80 0.20 6.09 4.73
CA LEU A 80 0.26 6.56 6.12
C LEU A 80 1.39 5.88 6.92
N ALA A 81 1.60 4.57 6.73
CA ALA A 81 2.69 3.86 7.40
C ALA A 81 4.07 4.36 6.94
N GLN A 82 4.22 4.72 5.66
CA GLN A 82 5.44 5.32 5.13
C GLN A 82 5.67 6.72 5.73
N ASP A 83 4.63 7.55 5.81
CA ASP A 83 4.71 8.89 6.39
C ASP A 83 5.11 8.84 7.87
N ILE A 84 4.51 7.95 8.66
CA ILE A 84 4.90 7.72 10.07
C ILE A 84 6.36 7.25 10.16
N THR A 85 6.82 6.42 9.24
CA THR A 85 8.22 5.96 9.21
C THR A 85 9.17 7.11 8.88
N ILE A 86 8.77 8.01 7.98
CA ILE A 86 9.52 9.21 7.64
C ILE A 86 9.57 10.14 8.85
N GLU A 87 8.44 10.43 9.50
CA GLU A 87 8.36 11.28 10.68
C GLU A 87 9.23 10.74 11.84
N LYS A 88 9.12 9.44 12.16
CA LYS A 88 10.00 8.80 13.16
C LYS A 88 11.48 8.91 12.81
N ARG A 89 11.85 8.72 11.54
CA ARG A 89 13.24 8.90 11.08
C ARG A 89 13.69 10.36 11.19
N TRP A 90 12.79 11.32 10.99
CA TRP A 90 13.09 12.73 11.20
C TRP A 90 13.30 13.04 12.67
N GLU A 91 12.44 12.54 13.56
CA GLU A 91 12.59 12.67 15.02
C GLU A 91 13.87 12.03 15.55
N GLU A 92 14.22 10.83 15.09
CA GLU A 92 15.48 10.17 15.43
C GLU A 92 16.71 10.97 14.96
N ARG A 93 16.60 11.67 13.82
CA ARG A 93 17.67 12.52 13.27
C ARG A 93 17.74 13.89 13.93
N SER A 94 16.61 14.47 14.33
CA SER A 94 16.55 15.78 15.00
C SER A 94 16.79 15.68 16.51
N GLY A 95 16.63 14.49 17.10
CA GLY A 95 17.11 14.15 18.45
C GLY A 95 18.64 14.06 18.57
N VAL A 96 19.37 14.22 17.47
CA VAL A 96 20.81 14.48 17.53
C VAL A 96 20.99 15.89 18.09
N ILE A 97 21.39 15.96 19.38
CA ILE A 97 21.84 17.18 20.04
C ILE A 97 22.76 17.92 19.07
N PRO A 98 22.52 19.21 18.77
CA PRO A 98 23.42 19.96 17.90
C PRO A 98 24.82 19.91 18.50
N CYS A 99 25.73 19.17 17.86
CA CYS A 99 27.14 19.09 18.23
C CYS A 99 27.93 20.32 17.73
N GLY A 100 27.24 21.45 17.57
CA GLY A 100 27.78 22.77 17.29
C GLY A 100 27.46 23.74 18.43
N PRO A 101 28.26 24.79 18.62
CA PRO A 101 28.05 25.74 19.72
C PRO A 101 26.63 26.32 19.68
N ILE A 102 25.88 26.10 20.76
CA ILE A 102 24.61 26.78 21.01
C ILE A 102 24.99 28.19 21.46
N PHE A 103 24.80 29.17 20.57
CA PHE A 103 24.90 30.58 20.95
C PHE A 103 23.60 30.94 21.67
N HIS A 104 23.65 30.98 23.01
CA HIS A 104 22.68 31.73 23.78
C HIS A 104 23.00 33.23 23.65
N GLU A 105 21.97 34.01 23.37
CA GLU A 105 22.02 35.48 23.29
C GLU A 105 22.89 36.08 24.42
N ASP A 106 23.96 36.74 24.00
CA ASP A 106 24.70 37.79 24.70
C ASP A 106 25.00 37.63 26.20
N ASN A 107 25.67 36.55 26.61
CA ASN A 107 26.52 36.62 27.81
C ASN A 107 27.83 35.83 27.63
N LEU A 108 28.88 36.57 27.30
CA LEU A 108 30.27 36.14 27.33
C LEU A 108 30.67 35.85 28.79
N ILE A 109 30.62 34.59 29.22
CA ILE A 109 31.31 34.14 30.42
C ILE A 109 32.71 33.66 29.97
N ALA A 110 33.72 34.48 30.25
CA ALA A 110 35.12 34.07 30.14
C ALA A 110 35.56 33.44 31.48
N PHE A 111 36.32 32.35 31.42
CA PHE A 111 37.02 31.75 32.57
C PHE A 111 38.27 32.54 32.94
#